data_AF-A0A2G6HKD1-F1
#
_entry.id   AF-A0A2G6HKD1-F1
#
_cell.length_a   1.000
_cell.length_b   1.000
_cell.length_c   1.000
_cell.angle_alpha   90.00
_cell.angle_beta   90.00
_cell.angle_gamma   90.00
#
_symmetry.space_group_name_H-M   'P 1'
#
loop_
_entity.id
_entity.type
_entity.pdbx_description
1 polymer ?
#
loop_
_entity_poly.entity_id
_entity_poly.type
_entity_poly.pdbx_seq_one_letter_code
_entity_poly.pdbx_strand_id
1 'polypeptide(L)'
;LNGRREKSELARYYLDNSQEVAGGTNVVNTILVEFRALDTMGELAVLGMAGVAIIAVLSAVRDRHLDPEGVEERQVPQPDLALRSSPSSTAYRAIRISWPNVIGMQLMLRFINPILIFISVMLFFRGHNSPGGGFIAALVASSIAGLIYLSTSNDHTIGPPRLPLFLIGGGIVLAVTTGLVGGLVEGSFLQPIHGEIFHLHVTSSMIFDVGVYMAVVGLITVTFNVLGTASESLVAGEATRERVDEAVEGELAGPLETVRGETKVAVQTRFLFEGEPPREVGQ
;
A
#
# COMPACT_ATOMS: atom_id res chain seq x y z
N LEU A 1 48.38 -5.98 -1.64
CA LEU A 1 47.40 -5.14 -2.38
C LEU A 1 46.02 -5.37 -1.77
N ASN A 2 45.77 -4.84 -0.57
CA ASN A 2 44.47 -4.96 0.05
C ASN A 2 43.61 -3.82 -0.52
N GLY A 3 42.74 -4.13 -1.48
CA GLY A 3 41.92 -3.19 -2.26
C GLY A 3 40.86 -2.40 -1.46
N ARG A 4 41.15 -2.02 -0.21
CA ARG A 4 40.34 -1.06 0.53
C ARG A 4 40.72 0.34 0.07
N ARG A 5 39.89 0.91 -0.82
CA ARG A 5 39.90 2.35 -1.06
C ARG A 5 39.66 3.04 0.29
N GLU A 6 40.46 4.04 0.60
CA GLU A 6 40.22 4.90 1.76
C GLU A 6 38.86 5.60 1.63
N LYS A 7 38.27 5.98 2.76
CA LYS A 7 36.99 6.71 2.76
C LYS A 7 37.19 8.05 2.04
N SER A 8 36.24 8.42 1.18
CA SER A 8 36.25 9.75 0.55
C SER A 8 36.23 10.85 1.62
N GLU A 9 36.65 12.06 1.25
CA GLU A 9 36.57 13.23 2.13
C GLU A 9 35.13 13.48 2.60
N LEU A 10 34.16 13.35 1.69
CA LEU A 10 32.74 13.49 2.01
C LEU A 10 32.25 12.43 3.01
N ALA A 11 32.69 11.17 2.85
CA ALA A 11 32.34 10.11 3.78
C ALA A 11 32.93 10.35 5.18
N ARG A 12 34.14 10.91 5.26
CA ARG A 12 34.73 11.34 6.54
C ARG A 12 33.94 12.49 7.16
N TYR A 13 33.62 13.51 6.37
CA TYR A 13 32.81 14.64 6.81
C TYR A 13 31.49 14.19 7.45
N TYR A 14 30.72 13.32 6.79
CA TYR A 14 29.47 12.82 7.38
C TYR A 14 29.68 12.04 8.68
N LEU A 15 30.71 11.19 8.76
CA LEU A 15 30.99 10.43 9.98
C LEU A 15 31.37 11.35 11.15
N ASP A 16 32.10 12.42 10.87
CA ASP A 16 32.65 13.30 11.91
C ASP A 16 31.64 14.40 12.33
N ASN A 17 30.72 14.80 11.45
CA ASN A 17 29.85 15.98 11.67
C ASN A 17 28.36 15.64 11.86
N SER A 18 27.89 14.41 11.63
CA SER A 18 26.45 14.09 11.70
C SER A 18 25.83 14.41 13.06
N GLN A 19 26.52 14.12 14.16
CA GLN A 19 25.98 14.35 15.49
C GLN A 19 25.96 15.85 15.85
N GLU A 20 26.97 16.61 15.43
CA GLU A 20 27.09 18.03 15.75
C GLU A 20 26.12 18.89 14.91
N VAL A 21 25.99 18.58 13.61
CA VAL A 21 25.19 19.38 12.68
C VAL A 21 23.71 19.01 12.72
N ALA A 22 23.38 17.74 12.93
CA ALA A 22 22.01 17.24 12.82
C ALA A 22 21.46 16.62 14.11
N GLY A 23 22.28 16.54 15.17
CA GLY A 23 21.88 15.94 16.45
C GLY A 23 21.60 14.43 16.41
N GLY A 24 21.90 13.75 15.30
CA GLY A 24 21.64 12.32 15.11
C GLY A 24 22.91 11.50 15.00
N THR A 25 22.97 10.37 15.73
CA THR A 25 24.09 9.42 15.63
C THR A 25 23.93 8.40 14.50
N ASN A 26 22.74 8.27 13.91
CA ASN A 26 22.52 7.48 12.71
C ASN A 26 22.91 8.26 11.45
N VAL A 27 24.18 8.17 11.08
CA VAL A 27 24.77 8.85 9.92
C VAL A 27 23.98 8.61 8.63
N VAL A 28 23.44 7.40 8.42
CA VAL A 28 22.68 7.09 7.19
C VAL A 28 21.37 7.88 7.16
N ASN A 29 20.59 7.83 8.24
CA ASN A 29 19.32 8.57 8.30
C ASN A 29 19.56 10.07 8.21
N THR A 30 20.55 10.59 8.94
CA THR A 30 20.94 11.99 8.89
C THR A 30 21.33 12.44 7.47
N ILE A 31 22.05 11.60 6.72
CA ILE A 31 22.35 11.90 5.31
C ILE A 31 21.05 12.00 4.50
N LEU A 32 20.13 11.05 4.66
CA LEU A 32 18.89 11.02 3.89
C LEU A 32 17.98 12.21 4.21
N VAL A 33 17.78 12.54 5.48
CA VAL A 33 16.73 13.49 5.89
C VAL A 33 17.21 14.90 6.17
N GLU A 34 18.52 15.13 6.31
CA GLU A 34 19.08 16.46 6.60
C GLU A 34 20.11 16.89 5.55
N PHE A 35 21.21 16.14 5.37
CA PHE A 35 22.25 16.57 4.42
C PHE A 35 21.82 16.48 2.94
N ARG A 36 21.06 15.45 2.59
CA ARG A 36 20.61 15.13 1.23
C ARG A 36 19.10 14.94 1.17
N ALA A 37 18.37 15.71 1.98
CA ALA A 37 16.90 15.70 2.05
C ALA A 37 16.22 15.85 0.69
N LEU A 38 16.86 16.55 -0.25
CA LEU A 38 16.33 16.72 -1.61
C LEU A 38 16.28 15.41 -2.40
N ASP A 39 17.24 14.49 -2.19
CA ASP A 39 17.22 13.18 -2.85
C ASP A 39 16.06 12.34 -2.33
N THR A 40 15.83 12.35 -1.01
CA THR A 40 14.71 11.66 -0.37
C THR A 40 13.36 12.27 -0.77
N MET A 41 13.28 13.58 -0.95
CA MET A 41 12.11 14.24 -1.55
C MET A 41 11.91 13.80 -3.01
N GLY A 42 12.97 13.65 -3.78
CA GLY A 42 12.92 13.14 -5.15
C GLY A 42 12.38 11.71 -5.21
N GLU A 43 12.87 10.83 -4.34
CA GLU A 43 12.36 9.47 -4.18
C GLU A 43 10.87 9.47 -3.80
N LEU A 44 10.47 10.32 -2.85
CA LEU A 44 9.07 10.51 -2.45
C LEU A 44 8.20 10.96 -3.64
N ALA A 45 8.68 11.90 -4.45
CA ALA A 45 7.97 12.37 -5.63
C ALA A 45 7.80 11.24 -6.66
N VAL A 46 8.83 10.42 -6.88
CA VAL A 46 8.75 9.24 -7.77
C VAL A 46 7.73 8.23 -7.25
N LEU A 47 7.72 7.95 -5.95
CA LEU A 47 6.73 7.04 -5.34
C LEU A 47 5.30 7.58 -5.44
N GLY A 48 5.12 8.88 -5.21
CA GLY A 48 3.83 9.55 -5.42
C GLY A 48 3.34 9.44 -6.86
N MET A 49 4.23 9.73 -7.81
CA MET A 49 3.94 9.58 -9.25
C MET A 49 3.62 8.14 -9.62
N ALA A 50 4.29 7.15 -9.03
CA ALA A 50 3.97 5.74 -9.25
C ALA A 50 2.55 5.40 -8.80
N GLY A 51 2.12 5.89 -7.63
CA GLY A 51 0.75 5.69 -7.13
C GLY A 51 -0.31 6.29 -8.05
N VAL A 52 -0.08 7.53 -8.52
CA VAL A 52 -0.95 8.19 -9.49
C VAL A 52 -0.96 7.43 -10.82
N ALA A 53 0.20 6.97 -11.29
CA ALA A 53 0.33 6.23 -12.54
C ALA A 53 -0.42 4.89 -12.50
N ILE A 54 -0.35 4.14 -11.39
CA ILE A 54 -1.10 2.89 -11.20
C ILE A 54 -2.60 3.15 -11.41
N ILE A 55 -3.14 4.14 -10.71
CA ILE A 55 -4.57 4.48 -10.78
C ILE A 55 -4.95 5.00 -12.16
N ALA A 56 -4.15 5.91 -12.73
CA ALA A 56 -4.43 6.51 -14.03
C ALA A 56 -4.40 5.47 -15.15
N VAL A 57 -3.42 4.57 -15.16
CA VAL A 57 -3.31 3.50 -16.16
C VAL A 57 -4.50 2.56 -16.05
N LEU A 58 -4.80 2.07 -14.84
CA LEU A 58 -5.85 1.07 -14.67
C LEU A 58 -7.26 1.67 -14.85
N SER A 59 -7.44 2.95 -14.53
CA SER A 59 -8.66 3.68 -14.89
C SER A 59 -8.81 3.89 -16.40
N ALA A 60 -7.71 4.11 -17.13
CA ALA A 60 -7.75 4.51 -18.54
C ALA A 60 -7.73 3.33 -19.52
N VAL A 61 -7.11 2.21 -19.17
CA VAL A 61 -7.04 1.01 -20.02
C VAL A 61 -8.38 0.27 -19.99
N ARG A 62 -8.92 -0.07 -21.17
CA ARG A 62 -10.22 -0.77 -21.31
C ARG A 62 -10.18 -2.17 -20.70
N ASP A 63 -11.29 -2.60 -20.11
CA ASP A 63 -11.43 -3.89 -19.41
C ASP A 63 -10.92 -5.06 -20.24
N ARG A 64 -11.27 -5.15 -21.53
CA ARG A 64 -10.79 -6.21 -22.43
C ARG A 64 -9.27 -6.40 -22.53
N HIS A 65 -8.47 -5.41 -22.11
CA HIS A 65 -7.01 -5.52 -22.07
C HIS A 65 -6.47 -5.80 -20.67
N LEU A 66 -7.20 -5.42 -19.62
CA LEU A 66 -6.86 -5.71 -18.23
C LEU A 66 -7.33 -7.13 -17.86
N ASP A 67 -8.58 -7.42 -18.19
CA ASP A 67 -9.32 -8.66 -17.96
C ASP A 67 -9.86 -9.19 -19.31
N PRO A 68 -9.01 -9.74 -20.20
CA PRO A 68 -9.44 -10.25 -21.50
C PRO A 68 -10.42 -11.42 -21.39
N GLU A 69 -11.58 -11.30 -22.05
CA GLU A 69 -12.57 -12.37 -22.15
C GLU A 69 -11.99 -13.61 -22.85
N GLY A 70 -12.24 -14.80 -22.30
CA GLY A 70 -11.92 -16.06 -22.98
C GLY A 70 -10.45 -16.50 -22.91
N VAL A 71 -9.61 -15.85 -22.09
CA VAL A 71 -8.44 -16.56 -21.57
C VAL A 71 -9.02 -17.67 -20.71
N GLU A 72 -8.85 -18.94 -21.12
CA GLU A 72 -9.07 -20.07 -20.22
C GLU A 72 -8.20 -19.76 -19.00
N GLU A 73 -8.84 -19.23 -17.95
CA GLU A 73 -8.25 -18.95 -16.66
C GLU A 73 -7.42 -20.18 -16.37
N ARG A 74 -6.10 -20.02 -16.21
CA ARG A 74 -5.16 -21.14 -16.13
C ARG A 74 -5.71 -22.05 -15.05
N GLN A 75 -6.48 -23.07 -15.43
CA GLN A 75 -7.16 -23.95 -14.52
C GLN A 75 -6.01 -24.68 -13.91
N VAL A 76 -5.55 -24.20 -12.76
CA VAL A 76 -4.53 -24.86 -11.98
C VAL A 76 -5.12 -26.25 -11.80
N PRO A 77 -4.55 -27.30 -12.43
CA PRO A 77 -5.22 -28.59 -12.50
C PRO A 77 -5.54 -28.97 -11.07
N GLN A 78 -6.82 -28.91 -10.70
CA GLN A 78 -7.19 -29.24 -9.34
C GLN A 78 -6.90 -30.73 -9.25
N PRO A 79 -5.97 -31.17 -8.39
CA PRO A 79 -5.69 -32.58 -8.27
C PRO A 79 -7.03 -33.27 -7.98
N ASP A 80 -7.33 -34.32 -8.73
CA ASP A 80 -8.53 -35.13 -8.51
C ASP A 80 -8.33 -35.91 -7.20
N LEU A 81 -8.47 -35.18 -6.10
CA LEU A 81 -8.41 -35.73 -4.78
C LEU A 81 -9.68 -36.56 -4.65
N ALA A 82 -9.54 -37.87 -4.44
CA ALA A 82 -10.62 -38.80 -4.12
C ALA A 82 -11.23 -38.51 -2.73
N LEU A 83 -11.50 -37.24 -2.43
CA LEU A 83 -12.31 -36.77 -1.34
C LEU A 83 -13.73 -37.25 -1.61
N ARG A 84 -14.47 -37.62 -0.57
CA ARG A 84 -15.92 -37.79 -0.67
C ARG A 84 -16.48 -36.52 -1.31
N SER A 85 -16.85 -36.61 -2.60
CA SER A 85 -17.26 -35.52 -3.49
C SER A 85 -18.58 -34.88 -3.10
N SER A 86 -19.13 -35.24 -1.94
CA SER A 86 -20.33 -34.62 -1.41
C SER A 86 -20.00 -33.23 -0.86
N PRO A 87 -20.68 -32.16 -1.33
CA PRO A 87 -20.50 -30.80 -0.84
C PRO A 87 -20.70 -30.63 0.68
N SER A 88 -21.40 -31.57 1.32
CA SER A 88 -21.64 -31.59 2.76
C SER A 88 -20.50 -32.18 3.59
N SER A 89 -19.52 -32.83 2.95
CA SER A 89 -18.35 -33.41 3.61
C SER A 89 -17.48 -32.32 4.24
N THR A 90 -17.08 -32.52 5.50
CA THR A 90 -16.13 -31.62 6.19
C THR A 90 -14.84 -31.46 5.41
N ALA A 91 -14.35 -32.53 4.78
CA ALA A 91 -13.11 -32.50 4.00
C ALA A 91 -13.27 -31.67 2.71
N TYR A 92 -14.42 -31.75 2.04
CA TYR A 92 -14.73 -30.94 0.87
C TYR A 92 -14.75 -29.45 1.24
N ARG A 93 -15.48 -29.11 2.31
CA ARG A 93 -15.59 -27.73 2.79
C ARG A 93 -14.26 -27.15 3.25
N ALA A 94 -13.42 -27.94 3.93
CA ALA A 94 -12.10 -27.50 4.38
C ALA A 94 -11.15 -27.20 3.21
N ILE A 95 -11.32 -27.82 2.04
CA ILE A 95 -10.42 -27.63 0.90
C ILE A 95 -10.98 -26.57 -0.06
N ARG A 96 -12.30 -26.51 -0.24
CA ARG A 96 -12.96 -25.70 -1.28
C ARG A 96 -13.53 -24.38 -0.78
N ILE A 97 -13.69 -24.19 0.52
CA ILE A 97 -14.15 -22.92 1.09
C ILE A 97 -12.94 -22.19 1.67
N SER A 98 -12.66 -21.00 1.15
CA SER A 98 -11.51 -20.18 1.58
C SER A 98 -11.66 -19.64 3.00
N TRP A 99 -12.90 -19.31 3.42
CA TRP A 99 -13.17 -18.68 4.72
C TRP A 99 -12.65 -19.48 5.94
N PRO A 100 -12.95 -20.78 6.11
CA PRO A 100 -12.38 -21.57 7.20
C PRO A 100 -10.85 -21.63 7.22
N ASN A 101 -10.21 -21.57 6.05
CA ASN A 101 -8.75 -21.70 5.92
C ASN A 101 -8.00 -20.43 6.34
N VAL A 102 -8.64 -19.27 6.23
CA VAL A 102 -8.02 -17.99 6.61
C VAL A 102 -8.17 -17.66 8.10
N ILE A 103 -9.08 -18.31 8.84
CA ILE A 103 -9.33 -18.04 10.27
C ILE A 103 -8.05 -18.13 11.11
N GLY A 104 -7.22 -19.15 10.87
CA GLY A 104 -5.95 -19.31 11.58
C GLY A 104 -5.01 -18.12 11.37
N MET A 105 -4.93 -17.63 10.14
CA MET A 105 -4.13 -16.46 9.79
C MET A 105 -4.73 -15.19 10.40
N GLN A 106 -6.05 -14.98 10.31
CA GLN A 106 -6.71 -13.82 10.93
C GLN A 106 -6.51 -13.77 12.45
N LEU A 107 -6.61 -14.93 13.12
CA LEU A 107 -6.34 -15.02 14.55
C LEU A 107 -4.89 -14.69 14.88
N MET A 108 -3.94 -15.19 14.08
CA MET A 108 -2.52 -14.86 14.23
C MET A 108 -2.27 -13.35 14.03
N LEU A 109 -2.88 -12.75 13.01
CA LEU A 109 -2.76 -11.32 12.72
C LEU A 109 -3.37 -10.44 13.81
N ARG A 110 -4.39 -10.90 14.53
CA ARG A 110 -4.91 -10.18 15.70
C ARG A 110 -3.83 -9.94 16.77
N PHE A 111 -2.83 -10.82 16.88
CA PHE A 111 -1.70 -10.66 17.79
C PHE A 111 -0.48 -10.03 17.12
N ILE A 112 -0.21 -10.34 15.85
CA ILE A 112 0.94 -9.82 15.12
C ILE A 112 0.77 -8.33 14.77
N ASN A 113 -0.43 -7.88 14.38
CA ASN A 113 -0.67 -6.50 13.98
C ASN A 113 -0.26 -5.47 15.05
N PRO A 114 -0.66 -5.57 16.34
CA PRO A 114 -0.20 -4.60 17.34
C PRO A 114 1.31 -4.64 17.56
N ILE A 115 1.95 -5.80 17.40
CA ILE A 115 3.42 -5.93 17.48
C ILE A 115 4.08 -5.21 16.31
N LEU A 116 3.59 -5.40 15.08
CA LEU A 116 4.11 -4.72 13.89
C LEU A 116 3.88 -3.22 13.94
N ILE A 117 2.74 -2.75 14.44
CA ILE A 117 2.48 -1.32 14.67
C ILE A 117 3.50 -0.78 15.66
N PHE A 118 3.72 -1.46 16.78
CA PHE A 118 4.70 -1.06 17.77
C PHE A 118 6.12 -1.02 17.19
N ILE A 119 6.53 -2.05 16.43
CA ILE A 119 7.84 -2.09 15.77
C ILE A 119 7.99 -0.95 14.77
N SER A 120 6.97 -0.70 13.95
CA SER A 120 6.97 0.40 12.99
C SER A 120 7.17 1.76 13.67
N VAL A 121 6.38 2.04 14.72
CA VAL A 121 6.50 3.26 15.53
C VAL A 121 7.88 3.35 16.20
N MET A 122 8.39 2.23 16.72
CA MET A 122 9.71 2.19 17.35
C MET A 122 10.82 2.50 16.34
N LEU A 123 10.80 1.90 15.15
CA LEU A 123 11.76 2.16 14.08
C LEU A 123 11.70 3.61 13.59
N PHE A 124 10.51 4.20 13.58
CA PHE A 124 10.31 5.61 13.23
C PHE A 124 11.04 6.53 14.23
N PHE A 125 10.70 6.46 15.52
CA PHE A 125 11.29 7.33 16.54
C PHE A 125 12.78 7.08 16.76
N ARG A 126 13.25 5.86 16.50
CA ARG A 126 14.67 5.50 16.67
C ARG A 126 15.54 5.97 15.50
N GLY A 127 14.95 6.38 14.38
CA GLY A 127 15.64 6.64 13.11
C GLY A 127 16.83 7.60 13.21
N HIS A 128 16.77 8.62 14.06
CA HIS A 128 17.86 9.58 14.27
C HIS A 128 19.09 9.00 14.96
N ASN A 129 18.93 7.97 15.79
CA ASN A 129 19.97 7.50 16.71
C ASN A 129 20.37 6.04 16.49
N SER A 130 19.63 5.30 15.67
CA SER A 130 19.93 3.91 15.35
C SER A 130 19.24 3.52 14.03
N PRO A 131 19.55 2.34 13.46
CA PRO A 131 18.90 1.88 12.24
C PRO A 131 17.37 1.93 12.35
N GLY A 132 16.73 2.56 11.36
CA GLY A 132 15.33 2.97 11.38
C GLY A 132 15.10 4.12 10.41
N GLY A 133 14.07 4.93 10.67
CA GLY A 133 13.67 6.10 9.85
C GLY A 133 12.30 5.94 9.20
N GLY A 134 11.81 7.02 8.56
CA GLY A 134 10.47 7.08 7.97
C GLY A 134 10.18 5.95 6.98
N PHE A 135 11.09 5.67 6.04
CA PHE A 135 10.91 4.64 5.00
C PHE A 135 10.76 3.23 5.56
N ILE A 136 11.70 2.78 6.39
CA ILE A 136 11.70 1.40 6.91
C ILE A 136 10.48 1.20 7.82
N ALA A 137 10.18 2.18 8.67
CA ALA A 137 8.99 2.15 9.51
C ALA A 137 7.72 2.01 8.66
N ALA A 138 7.63 2.74 7.54
CA ALA A 138 6.49 2.69 6.64
C ALA A 138 6.36 1.36 5.89
N LEU A 139 7.47 0.74 5.49
CA LEU A 139 7.45 -0.60 4.89
C LEU A 139 6.97 -1.66 5.88
N VAL A 140 7.40 -1.57 7.14
CA VAL A 140 6.88 -2.45 8.21
C VAL A 140 5.37 -2.22 8.41
N ALA A 141 4.92 -0.97 8.43
CA ALA A 141 3.49 -0.67 8.51
C ALA A 141 2.71 -1.19 7.29
N SER A 142 3.28 -1.04 6.10
CA SER A 142 2.69 -1.51 4.84
C SER A 142 2.61 -3.03 4.78
N SER A 143 3.51 -3.75 5.46
CA SER A 143 3.40 -5.21 5.60
C SER A 143 2.12 -5.64 6.32
N ILE A 144 1.58 -4.80 7.23
CA ILE A 144 0.29 -5.07 7.87
C ILE A 144 -0.83 -5.05 6.82
N ALA A 145 -0.84 -4.06 5.92
CA ALA A 145 -1.81 -4.01 4.83
C ALA A 145 -1.70 -5.28 3.95
N GLY A 146 -0.48 -5.67 3.56
CA GLY A 146 -0.28 -6.91 2.79
C GLY A 146 -0.69 -8.19 3.53
N LEU A 147 -0.46 -8.27 4.84
CA LEU A 147 -0.89 -9.40 5.66
C LEU A 147 -2.43 -9.46 5.79
N ILE A 148 -3.08 -8.30 6.00
CA ILE A 148 -4.54 -8.18 6.03
C ILE A 148 -5.12 -8.60 4.68
N TYR A 149 -4.54 -8.11 3.57
CA TYR A 149 -4.89 -8.50 2.20
C TYR A 149 -4.94 -10.02 2.06
N LEU A 150 -3.83 -10.68 2.37
CA LEU A 150 -3.68 -12.13 2.22
C LEU A 150 -4.61 -12.91 3.17
N SER A 151 -5.01 -12.32 4.29
CA SER A 151 -5.83 -12.96 5.32
C SER A 151 -7.32 -12.93 5.08
N THR A 152 -7.75 -12.33 3.96
CA THR A 152 -9.17 -12.22 3.68
C THR A 152 -9.58 -13.20 2.59
N SER A 153 -10.70 -13.88 2.83
CA SER A 153 -11.24 -14.87 1.89
C SER A 153 -12.00 -14.26 0.73
N ASN A 154 -12.38 -12.98 0.86
CA ASN A 154 -13.18 -12.27 -0.12
C ASN A 154 -12.34 -11.12 -0.68
N ASP A 155 -12.52 -10.85 -1.97
CA ASP A 155 -11.98 -9.66 -2.61
C ASP A 155 -12.72 -8.45 -2.05
N HIS A 156 -12.03 -7.64 -1.25
CA HIS A 156 -12.56 -6.39 -0.71
C HIS A 156 -11.39 -5.44 -0.49
N THR A 157 -11.64 -4.14 -0.61
CA THR A 157 -10.61 -3.13 -0.42
C THR A 157 -10.14 -3.04 1.04
N ILE A 158 -8.85 -2.79 1.22
CA ILE A 158 -8.25 -2.58 2.54
C ILE A 158 -8.44 -1.14 2.96
N GLY A 159 -9.15 -0.97 4.07
CA GLY A 159 -9.40 0.34 4.67
C GLY A 159 -10.46 1.14 3.91
N PRO A 160 -10.77 2.35 4.38
CA PRO A 160 -11.81 3.17 3.77
C PRO A 160 -11.40 3.68 2.37
N PRO A 161 -12.39 3.93 1.49
CA PRO A 161 -12.15 4.49 0.16
C PRO A 161 -11.39 5.83 0.25
N ARG A 162 -10.56 6.13 -0.75
CA ARG A 162 -9.70 7.34 -0.84
C ARG A 162 -8.65 7.50 0.23
N LEU A 163 -8.66 6.76 1.34
CA LEU A 163 -7.63 6.88 2.38
C LEU A 163 -6.21 6.70 1.80
N PRO A 164 -5.93 5.69 0.96
CA PRO A 164 -4.61 5.54 0.38
C PRO A 164 -4.17 6.75 -0.47
N LEU A 165 -5.11 7.38 -1.19
CA LEU A 165 -4.87 8.62 -1.95
C LEU A 165 -4.56 9.80 -1.05
N PHE A 166 -5.31 9.97 0.04
CA PHE A 166 -5.05 11.03 1.02
C PHE A 166 -3.72 10.82 1.75
N LEU A 167 -3.32 9.57 1.99
CA LEU A 167 -2.02 9.25 2.56
C LEU A 167 -0.87 9.63 1.60
N ILE A 168 -0.99 9.31 0.30
CA ILE A 168 -0.01 9.71 -0.72
C ILE A 168 0.06 11.24 -0.84
N GLY A 169 -1.07 11.88 -1.18
CA GLY A 169 -1.11 13.33 -1.41
C GLY A 169 -0.79 14.13 -0.16
N GLY A 170 -1.38 13.75 0.98
CA GLY A 170 -1.13 14.38 2.27
C GLY A 170 0.32 14.22 2.74
N GLY A 171 0.93 13.05 2.53
CA GLY A 171 2.33 12.80 2.85
C GLY A 171 3.27 13.68 2.04
N ILE A 172 3.03 13.81 0.73
CA ILE A 172 3.81 14.69 -0.16
C ILE A 172 3.66 16.16 0.24
N VAL A 173 2.42 16.62 0.48
CA VAL A 173 2.16 17.99 0.92
C VAL A 173 2.86 18.27 2.25
N LEU A 174 2.81 17.33 3.20
CA LEU A 174 3.47 17.47 4.49
C LEU A 174 5.00 17.59 4.33
N ALA A 175 5.62 16.75 3.51
CA ALA A 175 7.05 16.78 3.25
C ALA A 175 7.50 18.10 2.57
N VAL A 176 6.78 18.54 1.53
CA VAL A 176 7.05 19.82 0.84
C VAL A 176 6.85 21.00 1.79
N THR A 177 5.76 21.01 2.55
CA THR A 177 5.47 22.08 3.51
C THR A 177 6.56 22.16 4.58
N THR A 178 7.02 21.02 5.09
CA THR A 178 8.13 20.96 6.06
C THR A 178 9.40 21.58 5.48
N GLY A 179 9.74 21.26 4.22
CA GLY A 179 10.90 21.85 3.55
C GLY A 179 10.76 23.35 3.27
N LEU A 180 9.55 23.80 2.92
CA LEU A 180 9.26 25.22 2.72
C LEU A 180 9.35 26.01 4.03
N VAL A 181 8.81 25.46 5.13
CA VAL A 181 8.91 26.08 6.46
C VAL A 181 10.38 26.20 6.88
N GLY A 182 11.19 25.15 6.68
CA GLY A 182 12.65 25.22 6.89
C GLY A 182 13.30 26.34 6.07
N GLY A 183 12.93 26.48 4.78
CA GLY A 183 13.44 27.55 3.92
C GLY A 183 13.05 28.96 4.36
N LEU A 184 11.85 29.15 4.89
CA LEU A 184 11.38 30.44 5.39
C LEU A 184 12.02 30.83 6.72
N VAL A 185 12.34 29.85 7.57
CA VAL A 185 12.88 30.08 8.93
C VAL A 185 14.41 30.12 8.94
N GLU A 186 15.08 29.15 8.31
CA GLU A 186 16.54 28.96 8.35
C GLU A 186 17.24 29.45 7.07
N GLY A 187 16.49 29.88 6.04
CA GLY A 187 17.02 30.50 4.84
C GLY A 187 17.40 29.55 3.69
N SER A 188 17.22 28.23 3.85
CA SER A 188 17.41 27.25 2.77
C SER A 188 16.31 26.18 2.79
N PHE A 189 15.80 25.83 1.61
CA PHE A 189 14.79 24.77 1.47
C PHE A 189 15.29 23.45 2.06
N LEU A 190 14.41 22.76 2.80
CA LEU A 190 14.71 21.52 3.54
C LEU A 190 15.79 21.65 4.63
N GLN A 191 16.17 22.87 5.02
CA GLN A 191 16.99 23.06 6.19
C GLN A 191 16.21 22.66 7.44
N PRO A 192 16.69 21.70 8.24
CA PRO A 192 16.00 21.23 9.43
C PRO A 192 16.03 22.29 10.52
N ILE A 193 14.90 22.44 11.21
CA ILE A 193 14.77 23.27 12.40
C ILE A 193 14.92 22.34 13.60
N HIS A 194 15.95 22.57 14.41
CA HIS A 194 16.20 21.80 15.62
C HIS A 194 15.56 22.46 16.83
N GLY A 195 15.06 21.64 17.77
CA GLY A 195 14.48 22.09 19.02
C GLY A 195 14.58 21.02 20.10
N GLU A 196 14.38 21.41 21.35
CA GLU A 196 14.37 20.49 22.48
C GLU A 196 12.98 20.46 23.12
N ILE A 197 12.39 19.26 23.19
CA ILE A 197 11.13 19.02 23.89
C ILE A 197 11.43 18.03 25.02
N PHE A 198 11.27 18.45 26.28
CA PHE A 198 11.57 17.62 27.46
C PHE A 198 12.99 17.01 27.44
N HIS A 199 14.00 17.79 27.04
CA HIS A 199 15.40 17.34 26.84
C HIS A 199 15.60 16.29 25.73
N LEU A 200 14.57 16.03 24.93
CA LEU A 200 14.68 15.23 23.71
C LEU A 200 14.94 16.17 22.54
N HIS A 201 16.01 15.92 21.80
CA HIS A 201 16.31 16.60 20.55
C HIS A 201 15.27 16.19 19.49
N VAL A 202 14.44 17.13 19.07
CA VAL A 202 13.42 16.97 18.04
C VAL A 202 13.77 17.90 16.88
N THR A 203 13.61 17.40 15.67
CA THR A 203 13.95 18.12 14.46
C THR A 203 12.79 18.05 13.48
N SER A 204 12.61 19.11 12.69
CA SER A 204 11.58 19.13 11.64
C SER A 204 11.78 18.02 10.60
N SER A 205 12.97 17.42 10.50
CA SER A 205 13.21 16.25 9.67
C SER A 205 12.40 15.02 10.10
N MET A 206 11.98 14.92 11.38
CA MET A 206 11.00 13.91 11.81
C MET A 206 9.62 14.13 11.17
N ILE A 207 9.19 15.39 11.01
CA ILE A 207 7.90 15.72 10.36
C ILE A 207 7.99 15.40 8.86
N PHE A 208 9.13 15.70 8.23
CA PHE A 208 9.41 15.27 6.86
C PHE A 208 9.30 13.73 6.73
N ASP A 209 9.87 12.99 7.68
CA ASP A 209 9.76 11.52 7.74
C ASP A 209 8.33 11.03 7.95
N VAL A 210 7.46 11.75 8.68
CA VAL A 210 6.02 11.44 8.74
C VAL A 210 5.38 11.55 7.36
N GLY A 211 5.73 12.58 6.59
CA GLY A 211 5.23 12.76 5.22
C GLY A 211 5.62 11.60 4.31
N VAL A 212 6.91 11.20 4.37
CA VAL A 212 7.41 10.01 3.69
C VAL A 212 6.65 8.75 4.11
N TYR A 213 6.46 8.57 5.43
CA TYR A 213 5.80 7.41 5.99
C TYR A 213 4.37 7.26 5.48
N MET A 214 3.60 8.34 5.51
CA MET A 214 2.22 8.37 5.01
C MET A 214 2.19 8.00 3.53
N ALA A 215 3.06 8.58 2.72
CA ALA A 215 3.04 8.34 1.28
C ALA A 215 3.39 6.90 0.90
N VAL A 216 4.36 6.30 1.58
CA VAL A 216 4.73 4.89 1.37
C VAL A 216 3.59 3.96 1.76
N VAL A 217 2.97 4.16 2.93
CA VAL A 217 1.81 3.35 3.37
C VAL A 217 0.65 3.49 2.39
N GLY A 218 0.36 4.72 1.95
CA GLY A 218 -0.67 4.99 0.95
C GLY A 218 -0.40 4.27 -0.37
N LEU A 219 0.82 4.37 -0.90
CA LEU A 219 1.22 3.72 -2.14
C LEU A 219 1.05 2.19 -2.08
N ILE A 220 1.55 1.56 -1.03
CA ILE A 220 1.46 0.10 -0.91
C ILE A 220 0.00 -0.34 -0.74
N THR A 221 -0.80 0.42 0.02
CA THR A 221 -2.23 0.11 0.17
C THR A 221 -3.00 0.26 -1.15
N VAL A 222 -2.76 1.32 -1.93
CA VAL A 222 -3.31 1.45 -3.31
C VAL A 222 -2.90 0.24 -4.15
N THR A 223 -1.63 -0.13 -4.08
CA THR A 223 -1.09 -1.23 -4.90
C THR A 223 -1.80 -2.55 -4.59
N PHE A 224 -2.00 -2.90 -3.31
CA PHE A 224 -2.76 -4.10 -2.94
C PHE A 224 -4.23 -4.03 -3.34
N ASN A 225 -4.90 -2.90 -3.09
CA ASN A 225 -6.32 -2.75 -3.39
C ASN A 225 -6.62 -2.83 -4.90
N VAL A 226 -5.69 -2.38 -5.74
CA VAL A 226 -5.91 -2.23 -7.18
C VAL A 226 -5.30 -3.37 -8.00
N LEU A 227 -4.13 -3.89 -7.61
CA LEU A 227 -3.46 -5.00 -8.30
C LEU A 227 -3.79 -6.38 -7.71
N GLY A 228 -4.60 -6.41 -6.65
CA GLY A 228 -5.11 -7.64 -6.11
C GLY A 228 -5.90 -8.42 -7.15
N THR A 229 -5.51 -9.66 -7.44
CA THR A 229 -6.22 -10.53 -8.38
C THR A 229 -7.09 -11.51 -7.62
N ALA A 230 -8.41 -11.42 -7.77
CA ALA A 230 -9.30 -12.53 -7.46
C ALA A 230 -9.38 -13.47 -8.66
N SER A 231 -8.55 -14.52 -8.66
CA SER A 231 -8.79 -15.68 -9.50
C SER A 231 -9.72 -16.61 -8.73
N GLU A 232 -11.02 -16.35 -8.80
CA GLU A 232 -12.09 -17.36 -8.71
C GLU A 232 -13.45 -16.66 -8.61
N SER A 233 -14.18 -16.61 -9.72
CA SER A 233 -15.62 -16.86 -9.73
C SER A 233 -16.11 -16.92 -11.18
N LEU A 234 -16.44 -18.12 -11.65
CA LEU A 234 -17.15 -18.41 -12.90
C LEU A 234 -18.54 -17.72 -13.00
N VAL A 235 -18.88 -16.79 -12.10
CA VAL A 235 -20.17 -16.08 -12.09
C VAL A 235 -20.05 -14.56 -11.83
N ALA A 236 -19.02 -14.04 -11.14
CA ALA A 236 -18.91 -12.60 -10.84
C ALA A 236 -17.57 -12.25 -10.16
N GLY A 237 -16.46 -12.26 -10.88
CA GLY A 237 -15.23 -11.58 -10.42
C GLY A 237 -15.33 -10.07 -10.71
N GLU A 238 -14.93 -9.22 -9.76
CA GLU A 238 -14.81 -7.78 -10.00
C GLU A 238 -13.69 -7.50 -11.00
N ALA A 239 -14.01 -6.65 -11.99
CA ALA A 239 -13.05 -6.23 -12.99
C ALA A 239 -11.97 -5.33 -12.35
N THR A 240 -10.76 -5.33 -12.91
CA THR A 240 -9.64 -4.51 -12.42
C THR A 240 -10.01 -3.02 -12.36
N ARG A 241 -10.82 -2.52 -13.31
CA ARG A 241 -11.36 -1.15 -13.25
C ARG A 241 -12.36 -0.93 -12.11
N GLU A 242 -13.21 -1.90 -11.85
CA GLU A 242 -14.22 -1.85 -10.79
C GLU A 242 -13.54 -1.69 -9.43
N ARG A 243 -12.42 -2.39 -9.20
CA ARG A 243 -11.58 -2.20 -8.00
C ARG A 243 -10.98 -0.79 -7.89
N VAL A 244 -10.56 -0.20 -9.02
CA VAL A 244 -10.05 1.18 -9.01
C VAL A 244 -11.16 2.15 -8.64
N ASP A 245 -12.34 1.99 -9.22
CA ASP A 245 -13.50 2.81 -8.90
C ASP A 245 -13.91 2.62 -7.43
N GLU A 246 -13.90 1.40 -6.89
CA GLU A 246 -14.17 1.15 -5.46
C GLU A 246 -13.11 1.80 -4.54
N ALA A 247 -11.82 1.69 -4.89
CA ALA A 247 -10.75 2.31 -4.12
C ALA A 247 -10.85 3.85 -4.08
N VAL A 248 -11.42 4.46 -5.13
CA VAL A 248 -11.56 5.92 -5.27
C VAL A 248 -12.93 6.44 -4.85
N GLU A 249 -14.01 5.69 -5.03
CA GLU A 249 -15.39 6.14 -4.84
C GLU A 249 -16.11 5.41 -3.70
N GLY A 250 -15.62 4.21 -3.34
CA GLY A 250 -16.23 3.30 -2.38
C GLY A 250 -17.11 2.25 -3.03
N GLU A 251 -17.61 1.29 -2.24
CA GLU A 251 -18.56 0.29 -2.74
C GLU A 251 -19.80 0.98 -3.34
N LEU A 252 -19.97 0.82 -4.64
CA LEU A 252 -21.13 1.31 -5.37
C LEU A 252 -22.18 0.21 -5.39
N ALA A 253 -23.43 0.54 -5.03
CA ALA A 253 -24.49 -0.46 -4.92
C ALA A 253 -24.97 -0.91 -6.32
N GLY A 254 -24.50 -2.09 -6.76
CA GLY A 254 -25.03 -2.82 -7.93
C GLY A 254 -23.99 -3.09 -9.02
N PRO A 255 -24.26 -4.02 -9.96
CA PRO A 255 -23.39 -4.23 -11.11
C PRO A 255 -23.39 -2.95 -11.94
N LEU A 256 -22.29 -2.22 -11.90
CA LEU A 256 -22.17 -0.94 -12.59
C LEU A 256 -22.38 -1.17 -14.10
N GLU A 257 -23.49 -0.65 -14.61
CA GLU A 257 -23.39 0.14 -15.83
C GLU A 257 -22.33 1.19 -15.51
N THR A 258 -21.11 0.93 -16.00
CA THR A 258 -19.97 1.78 -15.71
C THR A 258 -20.38 3.24 -15.89
N VAL A 259 -20.11 4.08 -14.90
CA VAL A 259 -20.38 5.54 -14.94
C VAL A 259 -19.74 6.20 -16.19
N ARG A 260 -18.86 5.47 -16.88
CA ARG A 260 -18.09 5.84 -18.06
C ARG A 260 -18.53 5.17 -19.37
N GLY A 261 -19.70 4.51 -19.41
CA GLY A 261 -20.38 4.16 -20.66
C GLY A 261 -19.94 2.87 -21.37
N GLU A 262 -19.22 1.98 -20.70
CA GLU A 262 -19.02 0.59 -21.17
C GLU A 262 -20.13 -0.30 -20.64
N THR A 263 -21.02 -0.74 -21.54
CA THR A 263 -22.04 -1.75 -21.26
C THR A 263 -21.35 -3.13 -21.19
N LYS A 264 -21.41 -3.83 -20.05
CA LYS A 264 -21.04 -5.26 -19.98
C LYS A 264 -21.95 -6.03 -20.94
N VAL A 265 -21.45 -6.40 -22.12
CA VAL A 265 -22.21 -7.11 -23.17
C VAL A 265 -22.62 -8.53 -22.72
N ALA A 266 -22.03 -9.05 -21.64
CA ALA A 266 -22.20 -10.44 -21.23
C ALA A 266 -23.45 -10.76 -20.38
N VAL A 267 -24.14 -9.76 -19.79
CA VAL A 267 -25.32 -10.04 -18.93
C VAL A 267 -26.63 -9.99 -19.72
N GLN A 268 -26.67 -9.31 -20.86
CA GLN A 268 -27.89 -9.13 -21.65
C GLN A 268 -28.34 -10.37 -22.45
N THR A 269 -27.52 -11.43 -22.54
CA THR A 269 -27.91 -12.65 -23.26
C THR A 269 -28.66 -13.66 -22.41
N ARG A 270 -28.54 -13.65 -21.07
CA ARG A 270 -29.23 -14.65 -20.23
C ARG A 270 -30.75 -14.45 -20.16
N PHE A 271 -31.20 -13.19 -20.20
CA PHE A 271 -32.62 -12.82 -20.22
C PHE A 271 -33.35 -13.27 -21.50
N LEU A 272 -32.64 -13.34 -22.62
CA LEU A 272 -33.20 -13.75 -23.92
C LEU A 272 -33.31 -15.28 -24.08
N PHE A 273 -32.61 -16.07 -23.25
CA PHE A 273 -32.59 -17.54 -23.37
C PHE A 273 -33.27 -18.29 -22.22
N GLU A 274 -33.27 -17.78 -20.99
CA GLU A 274 -33.79 -18.52 -19.82
C GLU A 274 -35.19 -18.06 -19.34
N GLY A 275 -35.71 -16.93 -19.83
CA GLY A 275 -37.11 -16.53 -19.63
C GLY A 275 -37.54 -16.23 -18.18
N GLU A 276 -36.64 -16.27 -17.20
CA GLU A 276 -36.95 -15.87 -15.83
C GLU A 276 -36.65 -14.38 -15.59
N PRO A 277 -37.65 -13.57 -15.21
CA PRO A 277 -37.41 -12.19 -14.80
C PRO A 277 -36.70 -12.13 -13.45
N PRO A 278 -35.83 -11.13 -13.22
CA PRO A 278 -35.19 -10.94 -11.92
C PRO A 278 -36.27 -10.69 -10.86
N ARG A 279 -36.14 -11.36 -9.71
CA ARG A 279 -37.00 -11.09 -8.56
C ARG A 279 -36.75 -9.67 -8.06
N GLU A 280 -37.79 -8.84 -8.12
CA GLU A 280 -37.83 -7.56 -7.41
C GLU A 280 -37.71 -7.82 -5.91
N VAL A 281 -36.70 -7.21 -5.28
CA VAL A 281 -36.54 -7.26 -3.82
C VAL A 281 -37.56 -6.29 -3.23
N GLY A 282 -38.67 -6.81 -2.69
CA GLY A 282 -39.71 -5.97 -2.10
C GLY A 282 -41.06 -6.58 -1.75
N GLN A 283 -41.22 -7.91 -1.75
CA GLN A 283 -42.32 -8.63 -1.08
C GLN A 283 -41.85 -9.97 -0.51
#